data_AF-A0AAC9UK22-F1
#
_entry.id   AF-A0AAC9UK22-F1
#
_cell.length_a   1.000
_cell.length_b   1.000
_cell.length_c   1.000
_cell.angle_alpha   90.00
_cell.angle_beta   90.00
_cell.angle_gamma   90.00
#
_symmetry.space_group_name_H-M   'P 1'
#
loop_
_entity.id
_entity.type
_entity.pdbx_description
1 polymer ?
#
loop_
_entity_poly.entity_id
_entity_poly.type
_entity_poly.pdbx_seq_one_letter_code
_entity_poly.pdbx_strand_id
1 'polypeptide(L)'
;MNLKQIKQLRKTHSLEKFELVNCERNITGLNTHYSVSVTLGDSVTNFNILASDTDTVLYIERWADEVSFVRTERSEEISKNVFQPFTNGETLYDDTVIWKYMDLSKFISLLSTQSLWFARLDKNWEIDPLEGKVPTAHWESLVERILNTKFAPQFFGNSKVQFGGMPEAGMAQVPQSEQKSREIDLQRNMYEAAIYNSYVTCWNISTHESYHMWKLYCNHHNGIAIKSTIGRLKSSLGKNKNYTVLGGLIEYLDFKNQMPARGDNLLTHIYCKSMPYSFENEFRLCFRDFGFVNDVIGGHAPYSEDPEEIRSILDSYRAGYTVKLDLNTLIESVVTSPHSDPWFFDLVTSIVGDGREFSNSLSGLNTLSVTSSNMN
;
A
#
# COMPACT_ATOMS: atom_id res chain seq x y z
N MET A 1 4.93 14.93 -20.74
CA MET A 1 4.92 15.10 -22.21
C MET A 1 6.38 15.04 -22.69
N ASN A 2 6.70 14.45 -23.85
CA ASN A 2 8.10 14.30 -24.28
C ASN A 2 8.60 15.50 -25.11
N LEU A 3 9.93 15.66 -25.22
CA LEU A 3 10.58 16.77 -25.94
C LEU A 3 10.09 16.94 -27.39
N LYS A 4 9.81 15.84 -28.10
CA LYS A 4 9.34 15.91 -29.51
C LYS A 4 7.96 16.57 -29.61
N GLN A 5 7.06 16.26 -28.68
CA GLN A 5 5.73 16.87 -28.61
C GLN A 5 5.83 18.37 -28.26
N ILE A 6 6.71 18.73 -27.32
CA ILE A 6 6.92 20.13 -26.90
C ILE A 6 7.47 20.98 -28.04
N LYS A 7 8.43 20.45 -28.82
CA LYS A 7 8.95 21.10 -30.04
C LYS A 7 7.86 21.39 -31.07
N GLN A 8 6.80 20.57 -31.14
CA GLN A 8 5.68 20.84 -32.02
C GLN A 8 4.73 21.89 -31.44
N LEU A 9 4.42 21.81 -30.14
CA LEU A 9 3.57 22.80 -29.47
C LEU A 9 4.13 24.21 -29.60
N ARG A 10 5.44 24.41 -29.39
CA ARG A 10 6.10 25.71 -29.48
C ARG A 10 5.92 26.41 -30.84
N LYS A 11 5.68 25.67 -31.93
CA LYS A 11 5.46 26.28 -33.26
C LYS A 11 4.16 27.05 -33.35
N THR A 12 3.19 26.70 -32.52
CA THR A 12 1.82 27.24 -32.59
C THR A 12 1.35 27.86 -31.27
N HIS A 13 1.94 27.47 -30.14
CA HIS A 13 1.51 27.90 -28.81
C HIS A 13 2.47 28.93 -28.20
N SER A 14 1.94 29.77 -27.31
CA SER A 14 2.70 30.67 -26.45
C SER A 14 2.87 30.05 -25.06
N LEU A 15 3.97 30.36 -24.37
CA LEU A 15 4.20 29.91 -22.99
C LEU A 15 3.42 30.82 -22.02
N GLU A 16 2.63 30.22 -21.13
CA GLU A 16 1.79 30.93 -20.15
C GLU A 16 2.17 30.62 -18.70
N LYS A 17 2.70 29.42 -18.46
CA LYS A 17 3.20 29.01 -17.13
C LYS A 17 4.47 28.19 -17.30
N PHE A 18 5.46 28.49 -16.48
CA PHE A 18 6.65 27.68 -16.30
C PHE A 18 7.08 27.77 -14.83
N GLU A 19 6.63 26.78 -14.06
CA GLU A 19 6.76 26.79 -12.60
C GLU A 19 7.50 25.55 -12.12
N LEU A 20 8.60 25.74 -11.39
CA LEU A 20 9.27 24.66 -10.66
C LEU A 20 8.45 24.34 -9.41
N VAL A 21 7.98 23.09 -9.31
CA VAL A 21 7.27 22.57 -8.15
C VAL A 21 8.23 21.69 -7.38
N ASN A 22 8.71 22.20 -6.24
CA ASN A 22 9.47 21.41 -5.27
C ASN A 22 8.49 20.65 -4.39
N CYS A 23 8.52 19.33 -4.45
CA CYS A 23 7.73 18.49 -3.57
C CYS A 23 8.62 18.05 -2.42
N GLU A 24 8.43 18.62 -1.23
CA GLU A 24 9.34 18.36 -0.11
C GLU A 24 9.26 16.90 0.38
N ARG A 25 8.12 16.21 0.21
CA ARG A 25 7.93 14.80 0.55
C ARG A 25 6.89 14.14 -0.34
N ASN A 26 7.21 12.96 -0.86
CA ASN A 26 6.61 12.50 -2.11
C ASN A 26 5.85 11.18 -1.96
N ILE A 27 4.52 11.18 -1.83
CA ILE A 27 3.73 9.96 -1.58
C ILE A 27 3.47 9.11 -2.84
N THR A 28 3.63 9.69 -4.03
CA THR A 28 3.25 9.06 -5.31
C THR A 28 4.22 9.34 -6.46
N GLY A 29 5.46 9.77 -6.19
CA GLY A 29 6.41 10.11 -7.25
C GLY A 29 6.15 11.46 -7.96
N LEU A 30 5.51 12.44 -7.31
CA LEU A 30 5.69 13.86 -7.64
C LEU A 30 7.14 14.27 -7.35
N ASN A 31 8.05 13.81 -8.20
CA ASN A 31 9.41 14.33 -8.20
C ASN A 31 9.34 15.84 -8.40
N THR A 32 10.38 16.55 -7.99
CA THR A 32 10.58 17.93 -8.46
C THR A 32 10.31 17.96 -9.95
N HIS A 33 9.35 18.77 -10.36
CA HIS A 33 8.86 18.81 -11.74
C HIS A 33 8.51 20.23 -12.10
N TYR A 34 8.49 20.49 -13.40
CA TYR A 34 8.02 21.73 -13.97
C TYR A 34 6.56 21.57 -14.37
N SER A 35 5.69 22.40 -13.82
CA SER A 35 4.31 22.57 -14.26
C SER A 35 4.29 23.63 -15.35
N VAL A 36 3.89 23.22 -16.56
CA VAL A 36 3.97 24.06 -17.76
C VAL A 36 2.59 24.20 -18.38
N SER A 37 2.24 25.43 -18.75
CA SER A 37 1.02 25.76 -19.47
C SER A 37 1.37 26.51 -20.74
N VAL A 38 0.78 26.09 -21.86
CA VAL A 38 0.95 26.73 -23.16
C VAL A 38 -0.41 27.01 -23.79
N THR A 39 -0.52 28.10 -24.56
CA THR A 39 -1.80 28.59 -25.11
C THR A 39 -1.80 28.72 -26.61
N LEU A 40 -2.92 28.37 -27.23
CA LEU A 40 -3.22 28.66 -28.64
C LEU A 40 -4.61 29.31 -28.70
N GLY A 41 -4.65 30.64 -28.87
CA GLY A 41 -5.88 31.40 -28.68
C GLY A 41 -6.41 31.23 -27.26
N ASP A 42 -7.68 30.82 -27.14
CA ASP A 42 -8.34 30.60 -25.84
C ASP A 42 -8.09 29.18 -25.25
N SER A 43 -7.36 28.31 -25.95
CA SER A 43 -7.09 26.94 -25.52
C SER A 43 -5.81 26.84 -24.70
N VAL A 44 -5.88 26.27 -23.49
CA VAL A 44 -4.75 26.02 -22.59
C VAL A 44 -4.40 24.53 -22.57
N THR A 45 -3.13 24.20 -22.77
CA THR A 45 -2.59 22.83 -22.60
C THR A 45 -1.66 22.80 -21.40
N ASN A 46 -1.99 21.99 -20.39
CA ASN A 46 -1.20 21.80 -19.18
C ASN A 46 -0.43 20.48 -19.23
N PHE A 47 0.84 20.49 -18.83
CA PHE A 47 1.63 19.27 -18.71
C PHE A 47 2.74 19.42 -17.68
N ASN A 48 3.19 18.27 -17.15
CA ASN A 48 4.30 18.19 -16.21
C ASN A 48 5.55 17.58 -16.89
N ILE A 49 6.72 18.10 -16.52
CA ILE A 49 8.04 17.61 -16.94
C ILE A 49 8.86 17.32 -15.70
N LEU A 50 9.36 16.09 -15.56
CA LEU A 50 10.24 15.73 -14.44
C LEU A 50 11.51 16.59 -14.48
N ALA A 51 11.95 17.11 -13.34
CA ALA A 51 13.19 17.91 -13.28
C ALA A 51 14.43 17.08 -13.65
N SER A 52 14.35 15.75 -13.59
CA SER A 52 15.40 14.83 -14.07
C SER A 52 15.49 14.74 -15.60
N ASP A 53 14.47 15.16 -16.35
CA ASP A 53 14.47 15.25 -17.82
C ASP A 53 15.19 16.54 -18.26
N THR A 54 16.50 16.56 -18.03
CA THR A 54 17.36 17.75 -18.21
C THR A 54 17.28 18.34 -19.62
N ASP A 55 17.24 17.51 -20.66
CA ASP A 55 17.12 17.96 -22.06
C ASP A 55 15.81 18.70 -22.31
N THR A 56 14.70 18.20 -21.77
CA THR A 56 13.39 18.83 -21.93
C THR A 56 13.28 20.11 -21.12
N VAL A 57 13.82 20.13 -19.91
CA VAL A 57 13.88 21.32 -19.04
C VAL A 57 14.68 22.43 -19.72
N LEU A 58 15.90 22.15 -20.17
CA LEU A 58 16.77 23.13 -20.84
C LEU A 58 16.12 23.71 -22.11
N TYR A 59 15.34 22.91 -22.84
CA TYR A 59 14.62 23.39 -24.02
C TYR A 59 13.53 24.41 -23.66
N ILE A 60 12.79 24.17 -22.58
CA ILE A 60 11.74 25.08 -22.12
C ILE A 60 12.35 26.32 -21.47
N GLU A 61 13.45 26.20 -20.73
CA GLU A 61 14.19 27.35 -20.18
C GLU A 61 14.62 28.31 -21.29
N ARG A 62 15.23 27.79 -22.37
CA ARG A 62 15.59 28.62 -23.54
C ARG A 62 14.37 29.26 -24.19
N TRP A 63 13.26 28.54 -24.28
CA TRP A 63 12.02 29.10 -24.81
C TRP A 63 11.51 30.25 -23.93
N ALA A 64 11.49 30.06 -22.60
CA ALA A 64 11.10 31.08 -21.64
C ALA A 64 11.99 32.33 -21.75
N ASP A 65 13.32 32.16 -21.85
CA ASP A 65 14.27 33.27 -22.03
C ASP A 65 13.99 34.07 -23.30
N GLU A 66 13.75 33.39 -24.43
CA GLU A 66 13.45 34.04 -25.71
C GLU A 66 12.16 34.88 -25.69
N VAL A 67 11.16 34.44 -24.91
CA VAL A 67 9.89 35.18 -24.74
C VAL A 67 9.87 36.06 -23.50
N SER A 68 11.00 36.22 -22.81
CA SER A 68 11.12 36.97 -21.55
C SER A 68 10.12 36.52 -20.46
N PHE A 69 9.81 35.23 -20.43
CA PHE A 69 8.91 34.63 -19.45
C PHE A 69 9.68 34.24 -18.18
N VAL A 70 9.21 34.69 -17.03
CA VAL A 70 9.88 34.43 -15.74
C VAL A 70 9.45 33.08 -15.18
N ARG A 71 10.42 32.22 -14.93
CA ARG A 71 10.20 30.97 -14.17
C ARG A 71 9.79 31.30 -12.74
N THR A 72 8.69 30.71 -12.27
CA THR A 72 8.28 30.76 -10.87
C THR A 72 8.67 29.48 -10.13
N GLU A 73 8.67 29.52 -8.81
CA GLU A 73 8.98 28.38 -7.95
C GLU A 73 7.98 28.31 -6.80
N ARG A 74 7.52 27.10 -6.48
CA ARG A 74 6.68 26.85 -5.30
C ARG A 74 7.08 25.55 -4.62
N SER A 75 7.01 25.55 -3.30
CA SER A 75 7.13 24.33 -2.50
C SER A 75 5.73 23.81 -2.18
N GLU A 76 5.43 22.57 -2.57
CA GLU A 76 4.26 21.84 -2.08
C GLU A 76 4.68 20.91 -0.94
N GLU A 77 4.19 21.22 0.26
CA GLU A 77 4.19 20.26 1.35
C GLU A 77 3.02 19.29 1.14
N ILE A 78 3.30 18.03 0.81
CA ILE A 78 2.25 17.01 0.75
C ILE A 78 1.86 16.65 2.18
N SER A 79 0.95 17.41 2.77
CA SER A 79 0.41 17.19 4.11
C SER A 79 -0.67 16.10 4.14
N LYS A 80 -0.43 14.95 3.51
CA LYS A 80 -1.37 13.82 3.57
C LYS A 80 -1.01 12.89 4.72
N ASN A 81 -2.03 12.39 5.40
CA ASN A 81 -1.84 11.31 6.36
C ASN A 81 -1.25 10.10 5.62
N VAL A 82 -0.34 9.39 6.29
CA VAL A 82 0.25 8.15 5.77
C VAL A 82 -0.86 7.13 5.54
N PHE A 83 -1.83 7.07 6.46
CA PHE A 83 -3.01 6.24 6.34
C PHE A 83 -3.99 6.80 5.29
N GLN A 84 -4.44 5.94 4.39
CA GLN A 84 -5.58 6.21 3.50
C GLN A 84 -6.59 5.07 3.58
N PRO A 85 -7.90 5.35 3.73
CA PRO A 85 -8.91 4.30 3.76
C PRO A 85 -9.07 3.66 2.39
N PHE A 86 -9.21 2.34 2.37
CA PHE A 86 -9.58 1.54 1.21
C PHE A 86 -10.87 0.78 1.54
N THR A 87 -12.00 1.44 1.32
CA THR A 87 -13.33 1.01 1.78
C THR A 87 -14.06 0.19 0.71
N ASN A 88 -14.88 -0.78 1.15
CA ASN A 88 -15.91 -1.50 0.38
C ASN A 88 -17.30 -0.84 0.46
N GLY A 89 -17.38 0.43 0.84
CA GLY A 89 -18.64 1.12 1.14
C GLY A 89 -19.02 1.08 2.62
N GLU A 90 -18.33 0.28 3.44
CA GLU A 90 -18.52 0.27 4.89
C GLU A 90 -17.72 1.38 5.57
N THR A 91 -18.31 1.93 6.63
CA THR A 91 -17.68 2.96 7.47
C THR A 91 -17.02 2.30 8.69
N LEU A 92 -15.72 2.53 8.85
CA LEU A 92 -14.96 2.11 10.03
C LEU A 92 -14.81 3.26 11.02
N TYR A 93 -15.39 3.08 12.20
CA TYR A 93 -15.31 4.06 13.28
C TYR A 93 -13.96 3.99 14.01
N ASP A 94 -13.45 5.14 14.45
CA ASP A 94 -12.13 5.24 15.08
C ASP A 94 -12.04 4.55 16.46
N ASP A 95 -13.17 4.31 17.11
CA ASP A 95 -13.30 3.56 18.36
C ASP A 95 -13.42 2.04 18.16
N THR A 96 -13.47 1.56 16.90
CA THR A 96 -13.51 0.12 16.60
C THR A 96 -12.27 -0.56 17.17
N VAL A 97 -12.49 -1.51 18.08
CA VAL A 97 -11.43 -2.25 18.77
C VAL A 97 -10.78 -3.27 17.84
N ILE A 98 -9.46 -3.27 17.85
CA ILE A 98 -8.62 -4.17 17.07
C ILE A 98 -7.55 -4.82 17.93
N TRP A 99 -7.17 -6.04 17.56
CA TRP A 99 -6.21 -6.86 18.26
C TRP A 99 -5.11 -7.34 17.32
N LYS A 100 -3.87 -7.31 17.81
CA LYS A 100 -2.72 -7.93 17.14
C LYS A 100 -2.08 -8.98 18.03
N TYR A 101 -2.27 -10.24 17.65
CA TYR A 101 -1.72 -11.41 18.33
C TYR A 101 -0.34 -11.75 17.76
N MET A 102 0.61 -12.08 18.63
CA MET A 102 1.97 -12.42 18.25
C MET A 102 2.71 -13.17 19.37
N ASP A 103 3.78 -13.87 19.00
CA ASP A 103 4.72 -14.42 19.97
C ASP A 103 5.63 -13.34 20.59
N LEU A 104 6.34 -13.72 21.66
CA LEU A 104 7.26 -12.84 22.38
C LEU A 104 8.36 -12.24 21.47
N SER A 105 8.88 -13.01 20.51
CA SER A 105 9.98 -12.54 19.65
C SER A 105 9.53 -11.39 18.74
N LYS A 106 8.33 -11.52 18.15
CA LYS A 106 7.69 -10.47 17.34
C LYS A 106 7.34 -9.26 18.20
N PHE A 107 6.90 -9.47 19.44
CA PHE A 107 6.62 -8.37 20.37
C PHE A 107 7.88 -7.59 20.74
N ILE A 108 8.98 -8.26 21.06
CA ILE A 108 10.29 -7.62 21.30
C ILE A 108 10.77 -6.87 20.05
N SER A 109 10.60 -7.46 18.86
CA SER A 109 10.91 -6.77 17.59
C SER A 109 10.09 -5.48 17.43
N LEU A 110 8.78 -5.51 17.73
CA LEU A 110 7.92 -4.33 17.67
C LEU A 110 8.40 -3.23 18.63
N LEU A 111 8.68 -3.58 19.89
CA LEU A 111 9.12 -2.62 20.91
C LEU A 111 10.48 -2.00 20.57
N SER A 112 11.45 -2.83 20.18
CA SER A 112 12.82 -2.38 19.88
C SER A 112 12.91 -1.52 18.63
N THR A 113 12.14 -1.84 17.59
CA THR A 113 12.18 -1.13 16.31
C THR A 113 11.16 -0.01 16.20
N GLN A 114 10.17 0.03 17.10
CA GLN A 114 9.00 0.90 17.03
C GLN A 114 8.34 0.85 15.64
N SER A 115 8.22 -0.37 15.09
CA SER A 115 7.78 -0.59 13.73
C SER A 115 6.95 -1.86 13.57
N LEU A 116 5.99 -1.83 12.66
CA LEU A 116 5.21 -3.01 12.27
C LEU A 116 5.85 -3.64 11.05
N TRP A 117 5.96 -4.96 11.07
CA TRP A 117 6.33 -5.74 9.91
C TRP A 117 5.15 -5.86 8.95
N PHE A 118 5.38 -5.50 7.69
CA PHE A 118 4.50 -5.70 6.55
C PHE A 118 5.11 -6.80 5.68
N ALA A 119 4.50 -7.98 5.69
CA ALA A 119 4.95 -9.15 4.94
C ALA A 119 4.50 -9.05 3.48
N ARG A 120 5.34 -9.46 2.54
CA ARG A 120 4.95 -9.56 1.12
C ARG A 120 3.79 -10.54 0.97
N LEU A 121 2.81 -10.20 0.14
CA LEU A 121 1.50 -10.88 0.14
C LEU A 121 1.58 -12.38 -0.16
N ASP A 122 2.55 -12.83 -0.96
CA ASP A 122 2.79 -14.24 -1.30
C ASP A 122 3.31 -15.10 -0.13
N LYS A 123 3.77 -14.49 0.98
CA LYS A 123 4.41 -15.22 2.08
C LYS A 123 3.49 -16.14 2.88
N ASN A 124 2.19 -16.00 2.72
CA ASN A 124 1.19 -16.84 3.39
C ASN A 124 0.57 -17.92 2.49
N TRP A 125 1.02 -18.06 1.24
CA TRP A 125 0.41 -18.99 0.27
C TRP A 125 0.47 -20.47 0.65
N GLU A 126 1.39 -20.87 1.54
CA GLU A 126 1.41 -22.22 2.09
C GLU A 126 0.17 -22.51 2.95
N ILE A 127 -0.40 -21.48 3.58
CA ILE A 127 -1.58 -21.56 4.44
C ILE A 127 -2.83 -21.23 3.63
N ASP A 128 -2.85 -20.09 2.93
CA ASP A 128 -3.95 -19.64 2.08
C ASP A 128 -3.51 -19.46 0.62
N PRO A 129 -3.64 -20.49 -0.22
CA PRO A 129 -3.23 -20.43 -1.64
C PRO A 129 -4.03 -19.41 -2.47
N LEU A 130 -5.16 -18.91 -1.96
CA LEU A 130 -6.00 -17.93 -2.63
C LEU A 130 -5.71 -16.50 -2.16
N GLU A 131 -4.83 -16.29 -1.17
CA GLU A 131 -4.51 -14.96 -0.66
C GLU A 131 -3.93 -14.08 -1.78
N GLY A 132 -4.56 -12.93 -2.04
CA GLY A 132 -4.16 -12.06 -3.15
C GLY A 132 -4.43 -12.63 -4.54
N LYS A 133 -5.28 -13.65 -4.70
CA LYS A 133 -5.78 -14.05 -6.03
C LYS A 133 -7.05 -13.28 -6.37
N VAL A 134 -7.26 -13.04 -7.67
CA VAL A 134 -8.50 -12.42 -8.16
C VAL A 134 -9.62 -13.47 -8.12
N PRO A 135 -10.77 -13.19 -7.48
CA PRO A 135 -11.94 -14.09 -7.55
C PRO A 135 -12.35 -14.36 -9.00
N THR A 136 -12.77 -15.59 -9.30
CA THR A 136 -13.10 -16.03 -10.67
C THR A 136 -14.22 -15.18 -11.28
N ALA A 137 -15.33 -14.98 -10.56
CA ALA A 137 -16.43 -14.13 -11.03
C ALA A 137 -15.98 -12.68 -11.31
N HIS A 138 -15.05 -12.15 -10.49
CA HIS A 138 -14.48 -10.82 -10.73
C HIS A 138 -13.63 -10.80 -12.01
N TRP A 139 -12.79 -11.80 -12.21
CA TRP A 139 -11.97 -11.93 -13.41
C TRP A 139 -12.82 -12.07 -14.68
N GLU A 140 -13.86 -12.91 -14.65
CA GLU A 140 -14.78 -13.12 -15.76
C GLU A 140 -15.51 -11.82 -16.13
N SER A 141 -16.00 -11.07 -15.14
CA SER A 141 -16.64 -9.77 -15.37
C SER A 141 -15.67 -8.73 -15.95
N LEU A 142 -14.42 -8.70 -15.50
CA LEU A 142 -13.38 -7.85 -16.09
C LEU A 142 -13.13 -8.22 -17.55
N VAL A 143 -12.96 -9.50 -17.86
CA VAL A 143 -12.76 -9.98 -19.24
C VAL A 143 -13.94 -9.58 -20.14
N GLU A 144 -15.18 -9.76 -19.68
CA GLU A 144 -16.37 -9.35 -20.44
C GLU A 144 -16.35 -7.84 -20.75
N ARG A 145 -15.97 -6.99 -19.80
CA ARG A 145 -15.85 -5.54 -20.04
C ARG A 145 -14.73 -5.21 -21.02
N ILE A 146 -13.58 -5.90 -20.94
CA ILE A 146 -12.47 -5.73 -21.89
C ILE A 146 -12.93 -6.08 -23.31
N LEU A 147 -13.68 -7.16 -23.47
CA LEU A 147 -14.20 -7.58 -24.78
C LEU A 147 -15.18 -6.55 -25.35
N ASN A 148 -15.95 -5.87 -24.50
CA ASN A 148 -16.97 -4.90 -24.91
C ASN A 148 -16.49 -3.43 -25.04
N THR A 149 -15.31 -3.08 -24.51
CA THR A 149 -14.77 -1.71 -24.65
C THR A 149 -14.16 -1.46 -26.04
N LYS A 150 -14.03 -0.20 -26.45
CA LYS A 150 -13.22 0.20 -27.62
C LYS A 150 -11.77 0.51 -27.25
N PHE A 151 -11.47 0.60 -25.96
CA PHE A 151 -10.13 0.85 -25.45
C PHE A 151 -9.32 -0.43 -25.50
N ALA A 152 -8.22 -0.43 -26.23
CA ALA A 152 -7.33 -1.58 -26.37
C ALA A 152 -5.92 -1.10 -26.74
N PRO A 153 -4.88 -1.87 -26.41
CA PRO A 153 -3.51 -1.51 -26.73
C PRO A 153 -3.29 -1.49 -28.25
N GLN A 154 -2.67 -0.42 -28.75
CA GLN A 154 -2.39 -0.23 -30.18
C GLN A 154 -0.96 -0.57 -30.55
N PHE A 155 -0.01 -0.39 -29.63
CA PHE A 155 1.40 -0.67 -29.85
C PHE A 155 2.02 -1.41 -28.67
N PHE A 156 3.00 -2.25 -28.96
CA PHE A 156 3.77 -3.02 -27.99
C PHE A 156 5.25 -2.99 -28.35
N GLY A 157 6.12 -2.85 -27.36
CA GLY A 157 7.57 -2.90 -27.52
C GLY A 157 8.27 -2.26 -26.34
N ASN A 158 9.58 -2.49 -26.20
CA ASN A 158 10.38 -1.97 -25.10
C ASN A 158 9.80 -2.32 -23.70
N SER A 159 9.21 -3.52 -23.58
CA SER A 159 8.48 -3.98 -22.37
C SER A 159 7.35 -3.04 -21.93
N LYS A 160 6.78 -2.27 -22.87
CA LYS A 160 5.68 -1.32 -22.61
C LYS A 160 4.53 -1.53 -23.58
N VAL A 161 3.36 -1.08 -23.13
CA VAL A 161 2.12 -1.08 -23.89
C VAL A 161 1.64 0.35 -24.10
N GLN A 162 1.22 0.69 -25.32
CA GLN A 162 0.71 2.00 -25.67
C GLN A 162 -0.70 1.89 -26.26
N PHE A 163 -1.64 2.65 -25.69
CA PHE A 163 -3.07 2.61 -26.04
C PHE A 163 -3.49 3.55 -27.17
N GLY A 164 -2.60 4.45 -27.60
CA GLY A 164 -2.84 5.37 -28.71
C GLY A 164 -1.73 6.38 -28.89
N GLY A 165 -1.84 7.25 -29.90
CA GLY A 165 -0.80 8.20 -30.29
C GLY A 165 0.20 7.62 -31.29
N MET A 166 1.30 8.35 -31.55
CA MET A 166 2.38 7.85 -32.42
C MET A 166 3.24 6.84 -31.64
N PRO A 167 3.63 5.70 -32.24
CA PRO A 167 4.47 4.72 -31.57
C PRO A 167 5.85 5.30 -31.24
N GLU A 168 6.38 4.92 -30.08
CA GLU A 168 7.79 5.13 -29.76
C GLU A 168 8.69 4.29 -30.68
N ALA A 169 9.96 4.71 -30.81
CA ALA A 169 10.92 3.93 -31.58
C ALA A 169 11.09 2.53 -30.95
N GLY A 170 11.04 1.49 -31.78
CA GLY A 170 11.11 0.09 -31.33
C GLY A 170 9.77 -0.55 -30.97
N MET A 171 8.65 0.19 -31.03
CA MET A 171 7.32 -0.39 -30.85
C MET A 171 6.73 -0.90 -32.16
N ALA A 172 6.07 -2.05 -32.10
CA ALA A 172 5.30 -2.64 -33.19
C ALA A 172 3.80 -2.40 -32.97
N GLN A 173 3.05 -2.29 -34.07
CA GLN A 173 1.60 -2.24 -34.01
C GLN A 173 1.03 -3.60 -33.58
N VAL A 174 0.11 -3.58 -32.63
CA VAL A 174 -0.62 -4.78 -32.20
C VAL A 174 -1.70 -5.09 -33.23
N PRO A 175 -1.70 -6.30 -33.84
CA PRO A 175 -2.77 -6.71 -34.76
C PRO A 175 -4.14 -6.59 -34.10
N GLN A 176 -5.14 -6.07 -34.80
CA GLN A 176 -6.49 -5.85 -34.25
C GLN A 176 -7.08 -7.12 -33.62
N SER A 177 -6.82 -8.29 -34.22
CA SER A 177 -7.25 -9.59 -33.70
C SER A 177 -6.62 -9.96 -32.35
N GLU A 178 -5.46 -9.40 -32.01
CA GLU A 178 -4.73 -9.68 -30.76
C GLU A 178 -4.97 -8.64 -29.67
N GLN A 179 -5.45 -7.43 -30.00
CA GLN A 179 -5.54 -6.32 -29.05
C GLN A 179 -6.31 -6.67 -27.77
N LYS A 180 -7.41 -7.44 -27.89
CA LYS A 180 -8.20 -7.90 -26.75
C LYS A 180 -7.47 -8.91 -25.89
N SER A 181 -6.80 -9.89 -26.50
CA SER A 181 -5.99 -10.87 -25.75
C SER A 181 -4.86 -10.17 -25.02
N ARG A 182 -4.18 -9.23 -25.67
CA ARG A 182 -3.09 -8.45 -25.07
C ARG A 182 -3.56 -7.60 -23.89
N GLU A 183 -4.76 -7.01 -23.98
CA GLU A 183 -5.34 -6.29 -22.84
C GLU A 183 -5.65 -7.23 -21.66
N ILE A 184 -6.22 -8.40 -21.94
CA ILE A 184 -6.50 -9.41 -20.90
C ILE A 184 -5.19 -9.86 -20.23
N ASP A 185 -4.14 -10.13 -21.01
CA ASP A 185 -2.83 -10.52 -20.49
C ASP A 185 -2.17 -9.39 -19.71
N LEU A 186 -2.29 -8.13 -20.16
CA LEU A 186 -1.81 -6.96 -19.42
C LEU A 186 -2.49 -6.85 -18.06
N GLN A 187 -3.82 -6.96 -18.00
CA GLN A 187 -4.55 -6.91 -16.73
C GLN A 187 -4.13 -8.06 -15.81
N ARG A 188 -3.99 -9.29 -16.35
CA ARG A 188 -3.51 -10.46 -15.59
C ARG A 188 -2.14 -10.17 -14.97
N ASN A 189 -1.24 -9.61 -15.77
CA ASN A 189 0.11 -9.29 -15.32
C ASN A 189 0.11 -8.20 -14.25
N MET A 190 -0.71 -7.16 -14.39
CA MET A 190 -0.81 -6.10 -13.38
C MET A 190 -1.37 -6.62 -12.05
N TYR A 191 -2.38 -7.50 -12.08
CA TYR A 191 -2.89 -8.15 -10.87
C TYR A 191 -1.82 -9.03 -10.22
N GLU A 192 -1.10 -9.83 -11.01
CA GLU A 192 -0.04 -10.68 -10.45
C GLU A 192 1.11 -9.86 -9.88
N ALA A 193 1.58 -8.83 -10.59
CA ALA A 193 2.63 -7.94 -10.10
C ALA A 193 2.22 -7.21 -8.81
N ALA A 194 0.92 -6.88 -8.65
CA ALA A 194 0.42 -6.28 -7.43
C ALA A 194 0.60 -7.17 -6.20
N ILE A 195 0.62 -8.50 -6.35
CA ILE A 195 0.87 -9.43 -5.24
C ILE A 195 2.30 -9.25 -4.71
N TYR A 196 3.30 -9.29 -5.59
CA TYR A 196 4.70 -9.24 -5.20
C TYR A 196 5.15 -7.84 -4.77
N ASN A 197 4.48 -6.80 -5.27
CA ASN A 197 4.75 -5.41 -4.92
C ASN A 197 3.88 -4.90 -3.75
N SER A 198 3.08 -5.77 -3.11
CA SER A 198 2.27 -5.41 -1.94
C SER A 198 2.72 -6.11 -0.68
N TYR A 199 2.77 -5.34 0.40
CA TYR A 199 3.20 -5.76 1.71
C TYR A 199 2.09 -5.47 2.71
N VAL A 200 1.71 -6.45 3.53
CA VAL A 200 0.50 -6.38 4.36
C VAL A 200 0.79 -6.69 5.83
N THR A 201 0.02 -6.05 6.71
CA THR A 201 -0.04 -6.41 8.13
C THR A 201 -1.48 -6.31 8.62
N CYS A 202 -1.87 -7.27 9.43
CA CYS A 202 -3.28 -7.53 9.70
C CYS A 202 -3.58 -7.42 11.19
N TRP A 203 -4.82 -7.04 11.47
CA TRP A 203 -5.40 -6.90 12.80
C TRP A 203 -6.75 -7.62 12.82
N ASN A 204 -7.10 -8.23 13.94
CA ASN A 204 -8.43 -8.81 14.15
C ASN A 204 -9.36 -7.75 14.77
N ILE A 205 -10.50 -7.49 14.14
CA ILE A 205 -11.55 -6.66 14.73
C ILE A 205 -12.34 -7.53 15.71
N SER A 206 -12.39 -7.11 16.97
CA SER A 206 -13.20 -7.80 17.98
C SER A 206 -13.32 -6.95 19.24
N THR A 207 -14.45 -7.05 19.94
CA THR A 207 -14.64 -6.43 21.26
C THR A 207 -14.00 -7.25 22.39
N HIS A 208 -13.63 -8.50 22.13
CA HIS A 208 -12.99 -9.43 23.07
C HIS A 208 -11.85 -10.20 22.39
N GLU A 209 -11.04 -10.92 23.15
CA GLU A 209 -10.00 -11.76 22.56
C GLU A 209 -10.57 -12.98 21.83
N SER A 210 -9.78 -13.56 20.94
CA SER A 210 -10.15 -14.74 20.16
C SER A 210 -9.23 -15.91 20.47
N TYR A 211 -9.83 -17.00 20.97
CA TYR A 211 -9.14 -18.27 21.20
C TYR A 211 -8.46 -18.82 19.93
N HIS A 212 -9.11 -18.68 18.77
CA HIS A 212 -8.55 -19.10 17.48
C HIS A 212 -7.31 -18.27 17.10
N MET A 213 -7.32 -16.97 17.40
CA MET A 213 -6.18 -16.09 17.11
C MET A 213 -4.99 -16.40 18.02
N TRP A 214 -5.23 -16.70 19.30
CA TRP A 214 -4.20 -17.18 20.23
C TRP A 214 -3.53 -18.46 19.71
N LYS A 215 -4.32 -19.42 19.19
CA LYS A 215 -3.79 -20.63 18.57
C LYS A 215 -2.88 -20.32 17.38
N LEU A 216 -3.43 -19.55 16.44
CA LEU A 216 -2.85 -19.38 15.11
C LEU A 216 -1.58 -18.53 15.13
N TYR A 217 -1.55 -17.46 15.94
CA TYR A 217 -0.47 -16.48 15.91
C TYR A 217 0.55 -16.62 17.04
N CYS A 218 0.21 -17.36 18.10
CA CYS A 218 1.03 -17.49 19.29
C CYS A 218 1.41 -18.94 19.62
N ASN A 219 1.22 -19.88 18.69
CA ASN A 219 1.43 -21.32 18.93
C ASN A 219 0.72 -21.83 20.20
N HIS A 220 -0.46 -21.26 20.51
CA HIS A 220 -1.29 -21.53 21.70
C HIS A 220 -0.72 -21.20 23.09
N HIS A 221 0.57 -20.89 23.23
CA HIS A 221 1.22 -20.83 24.54
C HIS A 221 2.14 -19.62 24.64
N ASN A 222 2.18 -18.96 25.81
CA ASN A 222 3.02 -17.78 26.04
C ASN A 222 2.87 -16.72 24.91
N GLY A 223 1.61 -16.45 24.57
CA GLY A 223 1.23 -15.50 23.53
C GLY A 223 1.05 -14.09 24.07
N ILE A 224 1.26 -13.10 23.21
CA ILE A 224 1.01 -11.69 23.52
C ILE A 224 0.01 -11.12 22.51
N ALA A 225 -0.90 -10.28 22.99
CA ALA A 225 -1.78 -9.49 22.14
C ALA A 225 -1.69 -8.02 22.53
N ILE A 226 -1.74 -7.17 21.52
CA ILE A 226 -1.92 -5.73 21.68
C ILE A 226 -3.37 -5.41 21.38
N LYS A 227 -4.03 -4.73 22.32
CA LYS A 227 -5.31 -4.08 22.09
C LYS A 227 -5.08 -2.65 21.62
N SER A 228 -5.82 -2.23 20.61
CA SER A 228 -5.81 -0.87 20.05
C SER A 228 -7.20 -0.54 19.50
N THR A 229 -7.37 0.66 18.98
CA THR A 229 -8.49 1.02 18.10
C THR A 229 -8.02 1.41 16.71
N ILE A 230 -8.94 1.48 15.75
CA ILE A 230 -8.67 1.97 14.40
C ILE A 230 -8.09 3.40 14.43
N GLY A 231 -8.64 4.29 15.25
CA GLY A 231 -8.18 5.68 15.38
C GLY A 231 -6.75 5.78 15.93
N ARG A 232 -6.42 4.95 16.94
CA ARG A 232 -5.06 4.83 17.50
C ARG A 232 -4.06 4.34 16.45
N LEU A 233 -4.43 3.30 15.69
CA LEU A 233 -3.60 2.76 14.62
C LEU A 233 -3.34 3.80 13.52
N LYS A 234 -4.38 4.46 13.02
CA LYS A 234 -4.27 5.55 12.03
C LYS A 234 -3.33 6.65 12.51
N SER A 235 -3.52 7.12 13.74
CA SER A 235 -2.75 8.21 14.34
C SER A 235 -1.29 7.83 14.57
N SER A 236 -1.02 6.57 14.96
CA SER A 236 0.33 6.08 15.22
C SER A 236 1.24 6.07 13.99
N LEU A 237 0.67 6.00 12.77
CA LEU A 237 1.44 6.02 11.53
C LEU A 237 2.04 7.41 11.22
N GLY A 238 1.52 8.46 11.87
CA GLY A 238 1.97 9.83 11.75
C GLY A 238 1.56 10.51 10.44
N LYS A 239 2.20 11.66 10.18
CA LYS A 239 2.00 12.48 8.99
C LYS A 239 3.32 12.65 8.23
N ASN A 240 3.22 13.11 6.99
CA ASN A 240 4.36 13.65 6.23
C ASN A 240 5.47 12.62 5.97
N LYS A 241 5.11 11.46 5.42
CA LYS A 241 6.07 10.48 4.87
C LYS A 241 5.84 10.35 3.36
N ASN A 242 6.87 9.98 2.61
CA ASN A 242 6.83 9.78 1.15
C ASN A 242 6.23 8.41 0.74
N TYR A 243 5.24 7.93 1.47
CA TYR A 243 4.52 6.69 1.15
C TYR A 243 3.10 6.69 1.72
N THR A 244 2.25 5.81 1.19
CA THR A 244 0.88 5.55 1.70
C THR A 244 0.79 4.16 2.30
N VAL A 245 -0.01 4.04 3.35
CA VAL A 245 -0.54 2.77 3.87
C VAL A 245 -2.05 2.77 3.67
N LEU A 246 -2.54 1.86 2.85
CA LEU A 246 -3.96 1.66 2.60
C LEU A 246 -4.55 0.77 3.70
N GLY A 247 -5.68 1.17 4.29
CA GLY A 247 -6.34 0.40 5.35
C GLY A 247 -7.77 0.06 5.01
N GLY A 248 -8.15 -1.21 5.10
CA GLY A 248 -9.49 -1.67 4.72
C GLY A 248 -9.86 -3.00 5.36
N LEU A 249 -11.17 -3.27 5.40
CA LEU A 249 -11.70 -4.57 5.80
C LEU A 249 -11.33 -5.66 4.80
N ILE A 250 -11.37 -6.91 5.21
CA ILE A 250 -11.34 -8.04 4.28
C ILE A 250 -12.74 -8.43 3.85
N GLU A 251 -12.92 -8.57 2.54
CA GLU A 251 -14.12 -9.14 1.96
C GLU A 251 -13.94 -10.65 1.89
N TYR A 252 -14.73 -11.37 2.69
CA TYR A 252 -14.74 -12.83 2.68
C TYR A 252 -15.72 -13.35 1.64
N LEU A 253 -15.20 -14.08 0.66
CA LEU A 253 -15.95 -14.43 -0.55
C LEU A 253 -15.90 -15.93 -0.85
N ASP A 254 -16.96 -16.45 -1.48
CA ASP A 254 -16.84 -17.59 -2.38
C ASP A 254 -16.06 -17.14 -3.61
N PHE A 255 -14.77 -17.47 -3.64
CA PHE A 255 -13.82 -17.06 -4.67
C PHE A 255 -14.22 -17.47 -6.08
N LYS A 256 -15.11 -18.46 -6.24
CA LYS A 256 -15.59 -18.86 -7.55
C LYS A 256 -16.75 -17.98 -8.02
N ASN A 257 -17.73 -17.76 -7.15
CA ASN A 257 -19.06 -17.29 -7.56
C ASN A 257 -19.38 -15.84 -7.15
N GLN A 258 -18.55 -15.19 -6.31
CA GLN A 258 -18.84 -13.87 -5.78
C GLN A 258 -17.87 -12.80 -6.28
N MET A 259 -18.42 -11.60 -6.51
CA MET A 259 -17.64 -10.40 -6.80
C MET A 259 -17.42 -9.58 -5.53
N PRO A 260 -16.25 -8.94 -5.39
CA PRO A 260 -16.01 -7.98 -4.32
C PRO A 260 -16.86 -6.71 -4.50
N ALA A 261 -17.41 -6.20 -3.41
CA ALA A 261 -18.17 -4.96 -3.36
C ALA A 261 -17.31 -3.73 -3.70
N ARG A 262 -15.98 -3.79 -3.48
CA ARG A 262 -15.02 -2.74 -3.88
C ARG A 262 -14.92 -2.48 -5.38
N GLY A 263 -15.41 -3.38 -6.22
CA GLY A 263 -15.29 -3.28 -7.67
C GLY A 263 -13.85 -3.44 -8.17
N ASP A 264 -13.56 -2.89 -9.35
CA ASP A 264 -12.40 -3.30 -10.17
C ASP A 264 -11.12 -2.50 -9.92
N ASN A 265 -10.89 -2.02 -8.70
CA ASN A 265 -9.59 -1.44 -8.37
C ASN A 265 -8.52 -2.54 -8.44
N LEU A 266 -7.34 -2.22 -8.98
CA LEU A 266 -6.22 -3.16 -9.06
C LEU A 266 -5.82 -3.75 -7.70
N LEU A 267 -6.09 -3.06 -6.60
CA LEU A 267 -5.78 -3.51 -5.25
C LEU A 267 -6.94 -4.26 -4.59
N THR A 268 -8.12 -4.36 -5.21
CA THR A 268 -9.29 -5.01 -4.62
C THR A 268 -8.98 -6.44 -4.16
N HIS A 269 -8.34 -7.23 -5.01
CA HIS A 269 -8.00 -8.62 -4.73
C HIS A 269 -7.04 -8.82 -3.53
N ILE A 270 -6.27 -7.80 -3.14
CA ILE A 270 -5.40 -7.82 -1.95
C ILE A 270 -6.23 -7.81 -0.67
N TYR A 271 -7.50 -7.40 -0.75
CA TYR A 271 -8.43 -7.36 0.36
C TYR A 271 -9.57 -8.38 0.24
N CYS A 272 -9.39 -9.39 -0.59
CA CYS A 272 -10.29 -10.53 -0.68
C CYS A 272 -9.65 -11.73 0.02
N LYS A 273 -10.46 -12.50 0.75
CA LYS A 273 -10.02 -13.75 1.38
C LYS A 273 -11.13 -14.79 1.31
N SER A 274 -10.79 -16.07 1.23
CA SER A 274 -11.82 -17.09 1.08
C SER A 274 -12.64 -17.26 2.37
N MET A 275 -13.93 -17.60 2.23
CA MET A 275 -14.88 -17.73 3.34
C MET A 275 -14.38 -18.54 4.57
N PRO A 276 -13.61 -19.63 4.44
CA PRO A 276 -13.09 -20.37 5.59
C PRO A 276 -12.24 -19.54 6.56
N TYR A 277 -11.66 -18.42 6.12
CA TYR A 277 -10.86 -17.52 6.95
C TYR A 277 -11.66 -16.38 7.59
N SER A 278 -12.99 -16.34 7.40
CA SER A 278 -13.86 -15.28 7.94
C SER A 278 -13.79 -15.10 9.46
N PHE A 279 -13.39 -16.15 10.21
CA PHE A 279 -13.18 -16.08 11.65
C PHE A 279 -12.06 -15.11 12.05
N GLU A 280 -11.14 -14.77 11.14
CA GLU A 280 -10.06 -13.81 11.41
C GLU A 280 -10.58 -12.37 11.56
N ASN A 281 -11.78 -12.08 11.03
CA ASN A 281 -12.43 -10.76 11.06
C ASN A 281 -11.46 -9.59 10.85
N GLU A 282 -10.79 -9.62 9.69
CA GLU A 282 -9.53 -8.93 9.50
C GLU A 282 -9.70 -7.46 9.05
N PHE A 283 -8.97 -6.57 9.70
CA PHE A 283 -8.60 -5.26 9.18
C PHE A 283 -7.16 -5.29 8.67
N ARG A 284 -6.98 -5.00 7.38
CA ARG A 284 -5.69 -5.09 6.70
C ARG A 284 -5.12 -3.71 6.44
N LEU A 285 -3.84 -3.54 6.76
CA LEU A 285 -3.02 -2.47 6.24
C LEU A 285 -2.16 -3.00 5.09
N CYS A 286 -2.07 -2.25 4.00
CA CYS A 286 -1.28 -2.56 2.83
C CYS A 286 -0.36 -1.38 2.48
N PHE A 287 0.94 -1.67 2.42
CA PHE A 287 1.96 -0.78 1.87
C PHE A 287 2.36 -1.33 0.50
N ARG A 288 2.36 -0.48 -0.53
CA ARG A 288 2.60 -0.91 -1.91
C ARG A 288 3.86 -0.25 -2.45
N ASP A 289 4.72 -1.05 -3.07
CA ASP A 289 5.89 -0.57 -3.80
C ASP A 289 5.50 -0.17 -5.23
N PHE A 290 5.93 1.01 -5.62
CA PHE A 290 5.70 1.59 -6.93
C PHE A 290 7.03 1.83 -7.68
N GLY A 291 8.14 1.26 -7.19
CA GLY A 291 9.47 1.47 -7.75
C GLY A 291 10.09 2.80 -7.39
N PHE A 292 9.50 3.52 -6.42
CA PHE A 292 9.98 4.82 -5.97
C PHE A 292 10.68 4.70 -4.62
N VAL A 293 11.81 5.41 -4.49
CA VAL A 293 12.51 5.56 -3.23
C VAL A 293 11.61 6.25 -2.22
N ASN A 294 11.50 5.66 -1.04
CA ASN A 294 10.75 6.22 0.06
C ASN A 294 11.40 5.85 1.41
N ASP A 295 10.81 6.32 2.51
CA ASP A 295 11.35 6.15 3.87
C ASP A 295 11.31 4.69 4.34
N VAL A 296 10.61 3.80 3.61
CA VAL A 296 10.49 2.36 3.88
C VAL A 296 11.34 1.54 2.89
N ILE A 297 11.37 1.94 1.62
CA ILE A 297 12.07 1.24 0.53
C ILE A 297 13.18 2.13 -0.05
N GLY A 298 14.42 1.68 0.10
CA GLY A 298 15.60 2.37 -0.44
C GLY A 298 15.75 2.19 -1.96
N GLY A 299 16.52 3.07 -2.60
CA GLY A 299 16.64 3.12 -4.08
C GLY A 299 17.41 1.99 -4.76
N HIS A 300 17.82 0.96 -4.01
CA HIS A 300 18.40 -0.27 -4.55
C HIS A 300 17.45 -1.47 -4.45
N ALA A 301 16.23 -1.26 -3.97
CA ALA A 301 15.24 -2.32 -3.93
C ALA A 301 14.86 -2.73 -5.36
N PRO A 302 14.80 -4.04 -5.67
CA PRO A 302 14.34 -4.51 -6.96
C PRO A 302 12.85 -4.18 -7.14
N TYR A 303 12.49 -3.76 -8.35
CA TYR A 303 11.12 -3.45 -8.72
C TYR A 303 10.88 -3.76 -10.19
N SER A 304 9.73 -4.36 -10.50
CA SER A 304 9.22 -4.57 -11.85
C SER A 304 7.70 -4.65 -11.81
N GLU A 305 7.07 -4.31 -12.93
CA GLU A 305 5.64 -4.51 -13.18
C GLU A 305 5.37 -5.75 -14.06
N ASP A 306 6.43 -6.43 -14.53
CA ASP A 306 6.36 -7.66 -15.31
C ASP A 306 6.52 -8.88 -14.39
N PRO A 307 5.48 -9.72 -14.22
CA PRO A 307 5.56 -10.91 -13.38
C PRO A 307 6.66 -11.90 -13.78
N GLU A 308 7.02 -12.01 -15.06
CA GLU A 308 8.12 -12.89 -15.48
C GLU A 308 9.47 -12.39 -14.96
N GLU A 309 9.71 -11.08 -15.09
CA GLU A 309 10.90 -10.45 -14.53
C GLU A 309 10.91 -10.60 -13.02
N ILE A 310 9.80 -10.26 -12.33
CA ILE A 310 9.67 -10.41 -10.89
C ILE A 310 10.02 -11.84 -10.45
N ARG A 311 9.45 -12.87 -11.09
CA ARG A 311 9.75 -14.27 -10.76
C ARG A 311 11.22 -14.62 -10.96
N SER A 312 11.86 -14.08 -11.99
CA SER A 312 13.28 -14.32 -12.27
C SER A 312 14.23 -13.73 -11.23
N ILE A 313 13.79 -12.67 -10.53
CA ILE A 313 14.57 -11.98 -9.49
C ILE A 313 13.92 -12.04 -8.12
N LEU A 314 12.93 -12.92 -7.90
CA LEU A 314 12.10 -12.92 -6.69
C LEU A 314 12.90 -13.13 -5.40
N ASP A 315 14.02 -13.85 -5.49
CA ASP A 315 14.95 -14.07 -4.37
C ASP A 315 15.67 -12.78 -3.91
N SER A 316 15.76 -11.78 -4.80
CA SER A 316 16.29 -10.46 -4.46
C SER A 316 15.25 -9.56 -3.78
N TYR A 317 13.95 -9.85 -3.94
CA TYR A 317 12.91 -9.12 -3.26
C TYR A 317 12.89 -9.49 -1.77
N ARG A 318 12.72 -8.47 -0.91
CA ARG A 318 12.58 -8.70 0.52
C ARG A 318 11.26 -9.42 0.82
N ALA A 319 11.29 -10.24 1.88
CA ALA A 319 10.08 -10.89 2.40
C ALA A 319 9.09 -9.90 3.04
N GLY A 320 9.53 -8.67 3.29
CA GLY A 320 8.72 -7.62 3.88
C GLY A 320 9.54 -6.40 4.26
N TYR A 321 8.83 -5.40 4.76
CA TYR A 321 9.39 -4.13 5.20
C TYR A 321 8.80 -3.71 6.56
N THR A 322 9.55 -2.89 7.28
CA THR A 322 9.12 -2.32 8.56
C THR A 322 8.62 -0.90 8.37
N VAL A 323 7.42 -0.62 8.86
CA VAL A 323 6.81 0.72 8.85
C VAL A 323 6.82 1.26 10.27
N LYS A 324 7.49 2.40 10.50
CA LYS A 324 7.58 3.03 11.83
C LYS A 324 6.24 3.58 12.31
N LEU A 325 5.99 3.47 13.61
CA LEU A 325 4.81 4.00 14.29
C LEU A 325 5.12 4.46 15.72
N ASP A 326 4.27 5.33 16.25
CA ASP A 326 4.28 5.71 17.66
C ASP A 326 3.56 4.66 18.53
N LEU A 327 4.34 3.91 19.32
CA LEU A 327 3.81 2.86 20.20
C LEU A 327 3.02 3.40 21.40
N ASN A 328 3.21 4.65 21.81
CA ASN A 328 2.43 5.26 22.88
C ASN A 328 1.02 5.63 22.40
N THR A 329 0.92 6.02 21.13
CA THR A 329 -0.37 6.26 20.47
C THR A 329 -1.04 4.95 20.04
N LEU A 330 -0.29 3.96 19.54
CA LEU A 330 -0.86 2.69 19.07
C LEU A 330 -1.45 1.88 20.23
N ILE A 331 -0.62 1.51 21.21
CA ILE A 331 -0.93 0.43 22.15
C ILE A 331 -1.84 0.99 23.24
N GLU A 332 -3.07 0.50 23.34
CA GLU A 332 -3.96 0.80 24.47
C GLU A 332 -3.58 -0.07 25.66
N SER A 333 -3.50 -1.39 25.46
CA SER A 333 -3.05 -2.34 26.47
C SER A 333 -2.31 -3.52 25.86
N VAL A 334 -1.52 -4.20 26.70
CA VAL A 334 -0.82 -5.45 26.37
C VAL A 334 -1.44 -6.56 27.20
N VAL A 335 -1.77 -7.66 26.54
CA VAL A 335 -2.47 -8.81 27.11
C VAL A 335 -1.65 -10.06 26.87
N THR A 336 -1.49 -10.90 27.89
CA THR A 336 -0.89 -12.22 27.76
C THR A 336 -1.98 -13.28 27.58
N SER A 337 -1.69 -14.29 26.77
CA SER A 337 -2.60 -15.42 26.52
C SER A 337 -3.07 -16.04 27.85
N PRO A 338 -4.34 -16.45 27.96
CA PRO A 338 -4.86 -17.16 29.14
C PRO A 338 -4.21 -18.54 29.34
N HIS A 339 -3.51 -19.04 28.32
CA HIS A 339 -2.76 -20.29 28.34
C HIS A 339 -1.25 -20.05 28.50
N SER A 340 -0.86 -18.92 29.08
CA SER A 340 0.55 -18.64 29.38
C SER A 340 0.94 -19.25 30.72
N ASP A 341 2.22 -19.63 30.84
CA ASP A 341 2.78 -19.99 32.13
C ASP A 341 2.72 -18.81 33.11
N PRO A 342 2.66 -19.06 34.44
CA PRO A 342 2.62 -17.99 35.44
C PRO A 342 3.80 -16.99 35.33
N TRP A 343 5.00 -17.49 35.04
CA TRP A 343 6.21 -16.66 34.91
C TRP A 343 6.18 -15.73 33.68
N PHE A 344 5.36 -16.06 32.68
CA PHE A 344 5.35 -15.33 31.41
C PHE A 344 4.75 -13.93 31.57
N PHE A 345 3.74 -13.79 32.42
CA PHE A 345 3.17 -12.48 32.75
C PHE A 345 4.24 -11.56 33.34
N ASP A 346 4.95 -12.03 34.36
CA ASP A 346 6.02 -11.27 35.02
C ASP A 346 7.14 -10.88 34.03
N LEU A 347 7.49 -11.78 33.10
CA LEU A 347 8.43 -11.46 32.02
C LEU A 347 7.90 -10.29 31.17
N VAL A 348 6.67 -10.38 30.66
CA VAL A 348 6.11 -9.36 29.78
C VAL A 348 6.01 -8.01 30.51
N THR A 349 5.58 -8.01 31.77
CA THR A 349 5.56 -6.83 32.63
C THR A 349 6.96 -6.22 32.77
N SER A 350 7.99 -7.04 33.00
CA SER A 350 9.38 -6.55 33.13
C SER A 350 9.92 -5.91 31.85
N ILE A 351 9.46 -6.35 30.66
CA ILE A 351 9.89 -5.81 29.37
C ILE A 351 9.27 -4.44 29.10
N VAL A 352 7.99 -4.28 29.43
CA VAL A 352 7.22 -3.08 29.07
C VAL A 352 7.30 -2.00 30.16
N GLY A 353 7.56 -2.39 31.41
CA GLY A 353 7.65 -1.51 32.58
C GLY A 353 6.28 -1.06 33.13
N ASP A 354 6.29 -0.42 34.29
CA ASP A 354 5.08 -0.09 35.09
C ASP A 354 4.15 0.98 34.47
N GLY A 355 4.50 1.51 33.29
CA GLY A 355 3.81 2.67 32.68
C GLY A 355 2.61 2.34 31.78
N ARG A 356 2.20 1.07 31.65
CA ARG A 356 1.08 0.65 30.79
C ARG A 356 0.10 -0.26 31.55
N GLU A 357 -1.18 -0.24 31.17
CA GLU A 357 -2.17 -1.15 31.75
C GLU A 357 -1.97 -2.58 31.20
N PHE A 358 -1.83 -3.55 32.11
CA PHE A 358 -1.69 -4.98 31.82
C PHE A 358 -2.86 -5.76 32.40
N SER A 359 -3.37 -6.72 31.64
CA SER A 359 -4.33 -7.70 32.16
C SER A 359 -3.95 -9.11 31.74
N ASN A 360 -4.08 -10.04 32.68
CA ASN A 360 -4.23 -11.46 32.37
C ASN A 360 -5.65 -11.65 31.84
N SER A 361 -5.82 -12.12 30.61
CA SER A 361 -7.14 -12.08 29.99
C SER A 361 -7.53 -13.36 29.27
N LEU A 362 -8.70 -13.87 29.65
CA LEU A 362 -9.95 -13.69 28.91
C LEU A 362 -10.98 -13.03 29.87
N SER A 363 -11.27 -11.75 29.66
CA SER A 363 -12.34 -10.94 30.28
C SER A 363 -12.45 -10.89 31.82
N GLY A 364 -11.33 -10.86 32.55
CA GLY A 364 -11.32 -10.61 34.01
C GLY A 364 -11.35 -11.86 34.92
N LEU A 365 -11.16 -13.06 34.39
CA LEU A 365 -10.86 -14.23 35.21
C LEU A 365 -9.43 -14.08 35.76
N ASN A 366 -9.35 -13.69 37.04
CA ASN A 366 -8.16 -13.33 37.84
C ASN A 366 -7.79 -11.83 37.85
N THR A 367 -8.74 -10.94 38.11
CA THR A 367 -8.41 -9.70 38.83
C THR A 367 -8.09 -10.04 40.28
N LEU A 368 -6.87 -10.52 40.54
CA LEU A 368 -6.26 -10.34 41.86
C LEU A 368 -5.73 -8.90 41.90
N SER A 369 -6.47 -8.01 42.55
CA SER A 369 -5.90 -6.75 43.01
C SER A 369 -4.82 -7.10 44.04
N VAL A 370 -3.56 -7.19 43.60
CA VAL A 370 -2.42 -7.17 44.51
C VAL A 370 -2.23 -5.71 44.91
N THR A 371 -3.00 -5.28 45.92
CA THR A 371 -2.63 -4.09 46.69
C THR A 371 -1.35 -4.42 47.46
N SER A 372 -0.37 -3.53 47.39
CA SER A 372 0.93 -3.60 48.06
C SER A 372 0.81 -3.47 49.59
N SER A 373 0.06 -4.36 50.24
CA SER A 373 -0.16 -4.32 51.69
C SER A 373 -0.18 -5.67 52.39
N ASN A 374 0.22 -6.78 51.75
CA ASN A 374 0.33 -8.10 52.42
C ASN A 374 1.68 -8.80 52.21
N MET A 375 2.77 -8.03 52.27
CA MET A 375 4.09 -8.56 52.65
C MET A 375 4.74 -7.60 53.65
N ASN A 376 4.23 -7.63 54.87
CA ASN A 376 4.97 -7.64 56.14
C ASN A 376 4.00 -7.61 57.31
#